data_AF-A0A395HNC8-F1
#
_entry.id   AF-A0A395HNC8-F1
#
_cell.length_a   1.000
_cell.length_b   1.000
_cell.length_c   1.000
_cell.angle_alpha   90.00
_cell.angle_beta   90.00
_cell.angle_gamma   90.00
#
_symmetry.space_group_name_H-M   'P 1'
#
loop_
_entity.id
_entity.type
_entity.pdbx_description
1 polymer ?
#
loop_
_entity_poly.entity_id
_entity_poly.type
_entity_poly.pdbx_seq_one_letter_code
_entity_poly.pdbx_strand_id
1 'polypeptide(L)'
;MVEGGLLVDAFNPLQSERYDLFKRAKLRKETLRRIVNHALSQSVPASVVTTINGFTKVFAGEIIEKARTVQAEWAEAHDQAALAAAAAAAAAATPAPTSTTHHPGVVKPQGMIDRGGSLLTTTAAKSEMKLPPNPHRGQLLPAHLREALRRYKRDGEGGGVGFSGLSMGNLGVRGSVTWAAGSVGGRRIFR
;
A
#
# COMPACT_ATOMS: atom_id res chain seq x y z
N MET A 1 -13.58 19.30 -28.74
CA MET A 1 -13.42 20.01 -27.45
C MET A 1 -14.73 19.73 -26.73
N VAL A 2 -14.88 18.92 -25.69
CA VAL A 2 -14.22 18.85 -24.38
C VAL A 2 -14.74 17.56 -23.71
N GLU A 3 -13.93 16.53 -23.48
CA GLU A 3 -14.36 15.38 -22.63
C GLU A 3 -13.44 15.12 -21.43
N GLY A 4 -12.30 15.81 -21.33
CA GLY A 4 -11.34 15.64 -20.23
C GLY A 4 -11.58 16.51 -18.98
N GLY A 5 -12.55 17.44 -19.02
CA GLY A 5 -12.82 18.39 -17.92
C GLY A 5 -13.78 17.86 -16.86
N LEU A 6 -14.70 16.98 -17.25
CA LEU A 6 -15.85 16.55 -16.43
C LEU A 6 -15.44 15.87 -15.11
N LEU A 7 -14.28 15.18 -15.10
CA LEU A 7 -13.76 14.53 -13.90
C LEU A 7 -13.04 15.52 -12.96
N VAL A 8 -12.35 16.52 -13.51
CA VAL A 8 -11.63 17.55 -12.74
C VAL A 8 -12.62 18.52 -12.09
N ASP A 9 -13.73 18.80 -12.77
CA ASP A 9 -14.79 19.68 -12.29
C ASP A 9 -15.61 19.05 -11.13
N ALA A 10 -15.57 17.71 -10.99
CA ALA A 10 -16.22 16.97 -9.91
C ALA A 10 -15.32 16.75 -8.68
N PHE A 11 -14.08 17.28 -8.66
CA PHE A 11 -13.16 17.08 -7.54
C PHE A 11 -13.56 17.88 -6.31
N ASN A 12 -13.39 17.27 -5.14
CA ASN A 12 -13.41 18.02 -3.89
C ASN A 12 -12.19 18.96 -3.80
N PRO A 13 -12.22 20.00 -2.96
CA PRO A 13 -11.12 20.98 -2.85
C PRO A 13 -9.75 20.37 -2.52
N LEU A 14 -9.72 19.27 -1.75
CA LEU A 14 -8.47 18.58 -1.41
C LEU A 14 -7.93 17.73 -2.58
N GLN A 15 -8.80 17.18 -3.40
CA GLN A 15 -8.46 16.41 -4.60
C GLN A 15 -7.94 17.32 -5.70
N SER A 16 -8.57 18.48 -5.89
CA SER A 16 -8.11 19.47 -6.86
C SER A 16 -6.73 19.99 -6.49
N GLU A 17 -6.49 20.33 -5.22
CA GLU A 17 -5.17 20.77 -4.73
C GLU A 17 -4.09 19.70 -4.97
N ARG A 18 -4.36 18.43 -4.63
CA ARG A 18 -3.42 17.32 -4.86
C ARG A 18 -3.13 17.10 -6.34
N TYR A 19 -4.16 17.16 -7.19
CA TYR A 19 -4.02 17.01 -8.63
C TYR A 19 -3.19 18.16 -9.25
N ASP A 20 -3.39 19.38 -8.76
CA ASP A 20 -2.65 20.56 -9.14
C ASP A 20 -1.16 20.47 -8.77
N LEU A 21 -0.87 20.02 -7.55
CA LEU A 21 0.50 19.74 -7.10
C LEU A 21 1.17 18.69 -7.97
N PHE A 22 0.47 17.59 -8.28
CA PHE A 22 0.97 16.55 -9.18
C PHE A 22 1.26 17.08 -10.59
N LYS A 23 0.39 17.92 -11.16
CA LYS A 23 0.59 18.54 -12.47
C LYS A 23 1.80 19.46 -12.49
N ARG A 24 2.01 20.24 -11.43
CA ARG A 24 3.14 21.19 -11.32
C ARG A 24 4.47 20.49 -11.03
N ALA A 25 4.45 19.34 -10.36
CA ALA A 25 5.65 18.57 -10.04
C ALA A 25 6.42 18.14 -11.30
N LYS A 26 7.68 18.57 -11.40
CA LYS A 26 8.60 18.29 -12.52
C LYS A 26 10.00 18.03 -11.99
N LEU A 27 10.73 17.11 -12.62
CA LEU A 27 12.13 16.89 -12.31
C LEU A 27 12.99 17.98 -12.95
N ARG A 28 14.03 18.44 -12.24
CA ARG A 28 14.96 19.45 -12.75
C ARG A 28 15.75 18.87 -13.93
N LYS A 29 15.58 19.46 -15.12
CA LYS A 29 16.22 18.98 -16.36
C LYS A 29 17.75 18.95 -16.26
N GLU A 30 18.35 19.89 -15.54
CA GLU A 30 19.81 19.97 -15.40
C GLU A 30 20.39 18.82 -14.56
N THR A 31 19.75 18.50 -13.43
CA THR A 31 20.13 17.32 -12.62
C THR A 31 19.98 16.03 -13.42
N LEU A 32 18.88 15.90 -14.17
CA LEU A 32 18.63 14.72 -14.99
C LEU A 32 19.67 14.59 -16.11
N ARG A 33 20.00 15.68 -16.81
CA ARG A 33 21.05 15.73 -17.82
C ARG A 33 22.39 15.27 -17.24
N ARG A 34 22.77 15.74 -16.05
CA ARG A 34 24.01 15.34 -15.38
C ARG A 34 24.06 13.83 -15.12
N ILE A 35 22.97 13.26 -14.60
CA ILE A 35 22.87 11.82 -14.31
C ILE A 35 22.96 11.01 -15.60
N VAL A 36 22.25 11.42 -16.64
CA VAL A 36 22.23 10.72 -17.93
C VAL A 36 23.61 10.78 -18.60
N ASN A 37 24.26 11.95 -18.59
CA ASN A 37 25.61 12.11 -19.13
C ASN A 37 26.62 11.25 -18.36
N HIS A 38 26.48 11.15 -17.03
CA HIS A 38 27.33 10.29 -16.21
C HIS A 38 27.12 8.80 -16.52
N ALA A 39 25.86 8.36 -16.66
CA ALA A 39 25.53 6.97 -16.96
C ALA A 39 26.01 6.52 -18.35
N LEU A 40 25.92 7.40 -19.34
CA LEU A 40 26.31 7.12 -20.72
C LEU A 40 27.75 7.54 -21.04
N SER A 41 28.41 8.26 -20.14
CA SER A 41 29.71 8.91 -20.37
C SER A 41 29.73 9.77 -21.66
N GLN A 42 28.59 10.35 -22.03
CA GLN A 42 28.39 11.09 -23.29
C GLN A 42 27.50 12.31 -23.05
N SER A 43 27.70 13.38 -23.84
CA SER A 43 26.82 14.54 -23.80
C SER A 43 25.49 14.24 -24.51
N VAL A 44 24.38 14.36 -23.80
CA VAL A 44 23.06 14.02 -24.34
C VAL A 44 22.24 15.26 -24.78
N PRO A 45 21.58 15.21 -25.96
CA PRO A 45 20.72 16.30 -26.43
C PRO A 45 19.51 16.60 -25.52
N ALA A 46 18.99 17.83 -25.60
CA ALA A 46 17.88 18.29 -24.76
C ALA A 46 16.53 17.56 -25.02
N SER A 47 16.31 17.06 -26.23
CA SER A 47 15.15 16.24 -26.59
C SER A 47 15.14 14.94 -25.78
N VAL A 48 16.28 14.25 -25.72
CA VAL A 48 16.44 13.00 -24.97
C VAL A 48 16.21 13.23 -23.48
N VAL A 49 16.78 14.31 -22.90
CA VAL A 49 16.55 14.67 -21.49
C VAL A 49 15.07 14.92 -21.20
N THR A 50 14.33 15.51 -22.16
CA THR A 50 12.89 15.75 -22.01
C THR A 50 12.10 14.44 -22.02
N THR A 51 12.45 13.51 -22.92
CA THR A 51 11.85 12.17 -22.97
C THR A 51 12.11 11.39 -21.68
N ILE A 52 13.36 11.37 -21.18
CA ILE A 52 13.71 10.69 -19.93
C ILE A 52 12.95 11.28 -18.74
N ASN A 53 12.71 12.59 -18.71
CA ASN A 53 11.92 13.22 -17.65
C ASN A 53 10.47 12.70 -17.63
N GLY A 54 9.85 12.56 -18.81
CA GLY A 54 8.52 11.97 -18.94
C GLY A 54 8.47 10.54 -18.39
N PHE A 55 9.38 9.67 -18.84
CA PHE A 55 9.44 8.29 -18.37
C PHE A 55 9.76 8.20 -16.87
N THR A 56 10.67 9.03 -16.35
CA THR A 56 11.03 9.03 -14.93
C THR A 56 9.84 9.43 -14.05
N LYS A 57 9.02 10.39 -14.50
CA LYS A 57 7.80 10.80 -13.77
C LYS A 57 6.78 9.67 -13.72
N VAL A 58 6.54 8.98 -14.83
CA VAL A 58 5.63 7.82 -14.87
C VAL A 58 6.15 6.70 -13.98
N PHE A 59 7.45 6.38 -14.08
CA PHE A 59 8.10 5.38 -13.25
C PHE A 59 7.99 5.68 -11.75
N ALA A 60 8.25 6.92 -11.34
CA ALA A 60 8.09 7.32 -9.94
C ALA A 60 6.63 7.15 -9.47
N GLY A 61 5.66 7.48 -10.32
CA GLY A 61 4.24 7.25 -10.06
C GLY A 61 3.92 5.78 -9.84
N GLU A 62 4.38 4.89 -10.73
CA GLU A 62 4.16 3.44 -10.62
C GLU A 62 4.75 2.84 -9.34
N ILE A 63 5.98 3.23 -8.99
CA ILE A 63 6.65 2.74 -7.78
C ILE A 63 5.92 3.22 -6.52
N ILE A 64 5.48 4.49 -6.50
CA ILE A 64 4.72 5.04 -5.36
C ILE A 64 3.37 4.32 -5.23
N GLU A 65 2.66 4.09 -6.33
CA GLU A 65 1.39 3.37 -6.32
C GLU A 65 1.55 1.95 -5.76
N LYS A 66 2.52 1.18 -6.26
CA LYS A 66 2.86 -0.16 -5.74
C LYS A 66 3.24 -0.10 -4.26
N ALA A 67 3.97 0.92 -3.83
CA ALA A 67 4.32 1.08 -2.42
C ALA A 67 3.11 1.41 -1.53
N ARG A 68 2.10 2.12 -2.05
CA ARG A 68 0.83 2.34 -1.35
C ARG A 68 0.02 1.05 -1.20
N THR A 69 0.04 0.18 -2.20
CA THR A 69 -0.54 -1.17 -2.09
C THR A 69 0.15 -1.98 -0.99
N VAL A 70 1.49 -2.05 -1.01
CA VAL A 70 2.27 -2.76 0.04
C VAL A 70 1.97 -2.19 1.43
N GLN A 71 1.89 -0.86 1.54
CA GLN A 71 1.56 -0.20 2.79
C GLN A 71 0.18 -0.63 3.33
N ALA A 72 -0.84 -0.73 2.46
CA ALA A 72 -2.18 -1.17 2.84
C ALA A 72 -2.17 -2.64 3.31
N GLU A 73 -1.54 -3.53 2.54
CA GLU A 73 -1.41 -4.95 2.89
C GLU A 73 -0.72 -5.14 4.24
N TRP A 74 0.37 -4.40 4.49
CA TRP A 74 1.12 -4.50 5.75
C TRP A 74 0.36 -3.88 6.92
N ALA A 75 -0.41 -2.81 6.67
CA ALA A 75 -1.29 -2.25 7.69
C ALA A 75 -2.37 -3.26 8.10
N GLU A 76 -3.04 -3.88 7.14
CA GLU A 76 -4.06 -4.90 7.40
C GLU A 76 -3.47 -6.11 8.12
N ALA A 77 -2.31 -6.61 7.69
CA ALA A 77 -1.63 -7.72 8.36
C ALA A 77 -1.25 -7.40 9.81
N HIS A 78 -0.79 -6.17 10.08
CA HIS A 78 -0.47 -5.73 11.43
C HIS A 78 -1.71 -5.63 12.32
N ASP A 79 -2.81 -5.09 11.79
CA ASP A 79 -4.08 -5.02 12.51
C ASP A 79 -4.64 -6.43 12.80
N GLN A 80 -4.56 -7.35 11.83
CA GLN A 80 -4.95 -8.75 12.02
C GLN A 80 -4.09 -9.47 13.07
N ALA A 81 -2.77 -9.26 13.06
CA ALA A 81 -1.88 -9.84 14.06
C ALA A 81 -2.19 -9.32 15.47
N ALA A 82 -2.49 -8.03 15.60
CA ALA A 82 -2.90 -7.44 16.87
C ALA A 82 -4.24 -8.01 17.38
N LEU A 83 -5.23 -8.18 16.50
CA LEU A 83 -6.50 -8.83 16.85
C LEU A 83 -6.30 -10.29 17.26
N ALA A 84 -5.47 -11.05 16.54
CA ALA A 84 -5.18 -12.44 16.86
C ALA A 84 -4.48 -12.58 18.21
N ALA A 85 -3.54 -11.68 18.53
CA ALA A 85 -2.87 -11.65 19.83
C ALA A 85 -3.86 -11.32 20.97
N ALA A 86 -4.77 -10.36 20.76
CA ALA A 86 -5.81 -10.02 21.73
C ALA A 86 -6.78 -11.19 21.96
N ALA A 87 -7.20 -11.89 20.88
CA ALA A 87 -8.05 -13.06 20.97
C ALA A 87 -7.37 -14.23 21.69
N ALA A 88 -6.07 -14.47 21.43
CA ALA A 88 -5.30 -15.48 22.14
C ALA A 88 -5.13 -15.15 23.64
N ALA A 89 -4.91 -13.88 23.98
CA ALA A 89 -4.86 -13.43 25.37
C ALA A 89 -6.21 -13.62 26.09
N ALA A 90 -7.33 -13.35 25.40
CA ALA A 90 -8.66 -13.59 25.95
C ALA A 90 -8.96 -15.09 26.13
N ALA A 91 -8.55 -15.94 25.19
CA ALA A 91 -8.71 -17.39 25.30
C ALA A 91 -7.90 -17.97 26.48
N ALA A 92 -6.67 -17.48 26.68
CA ALA A 92 -5.84 -17.86 27.82
C ALA A 92 -6.38 -17.37 29.18
N ALA A 93 -7.24 -16.35 29.19
CA ALA A 93 -7.85 -15.79 30.40
C ALA A 93 -9.17 -16.46 30.79
N THR A 94 -9.62 -17.53 30.11
CA THR A 94 -10.81 -18.29 30.52
C THR A 94 -10.54 -18.99 31.85
N PRO A 95 -11.24 -18.65 32.96
CA PRO A 95 -10.97 -19.28 34.24
C PRO A 95 -11.43 -20.74 34.22
N ALA A 96 -10.56 -21.65 34.65
CA ALA A 96 -10.94 -23.03 34.92
C ALA A 96 -12.15 -23.05 35.88
N PRO A 97 -13.16 -23.92 35.68
CA PRO A 97 -14.23 -24.05 36.64
C PRO A 97 -13.62 -24.53 37.97
N THR A 98 -13.66 -23.67 38.99
CA THR A 98 -13.29 -24.03 40.36
C THR A 98 -14.15 -25.21 40.79
N SER A 99 -13.54 -26.39 40.87
CA SER A 99 -14.10 -27.56 41.53
C SER A 99 -14.18 -27.27 43.03
N THR A 100 -15.33 -26.78 43.51
CA THR A 100 -15.59 -26.72 44.94
C THR A 100 -15.77 -28.15 45.45
N THR A 101 -14.77 -28.63 46.18
CA THR A 101 -14.79 -29.90 46.93
C THR A 101 -15.96 -29.91 47.92
N HIS A 102 -16.97 -30.74 47.66
CA HIS A 102 -18.05 -31.03 48.59
C HIS A 102 -17.51 -31.63 49.90
N HIS A 103 -17.73 -30.95 51.02
CA HIS A 103 -17.64 -31.52 52.37
C HIS A 103 -19.07 -31.77 52.90
N PRO A 104 -19.37 -32.93 53.53
CA PRO A 104 -20.72 -33.21 54.04
C PRO A 104 -20.89 -32.78 55.51
N GLY A 105 -22.06 -32.23 55.83
CA GLY A 105 -22.52 -31.91 57.20
C GLY A 105 -22.24 -30.44 57.57
N VAL A 106 -23.21 -29.60 57.93
CA VAL A 106 -24.31 -29.78 58.89
C VAL A 106 -25.46 -28.83 58.55
N VAL A 107 -26.70 -29.30 58.75
CA VAL A 107 -27.98 -28.60 58.55
C VAL A 107 -28.35 -27.69 59.74
N LYS A 108 -28.89 -26.50 59.46
CA LYS A 108 -30.13 -26.00 60.10
C LYS A 108 -30.75 -24.80 59.34
N PRO A 109 -32.08 -24.60 59.42
CA PRO A 109 -32.85 -23.96 58.35
C PRO A 109 -33.40 -22.56 58.71
N GLN A 110 -33.99 -21.95 57.68
CA GLN A 110 -35.18 -21.11 57.69
C GLN A 110 -35.03 -19.59 57.89
N GLY A 111 -35.10 -18.88 56.76
CA GLY A 111 -35.44 -17.47 56.65
C GLY A 111 -36.04 -17.22 55.27
N MET A 112 -37.28 -16.74 55.26
CA MET A 112 -38.23 -16.71 54.14
C MET A 112 -38.01 -15.50 53.21
N ILE A 113 -38.24 -15.72 51.91
CA ILE A 113 -38.27 -14.81 50.75
C ILE A 113 -39.14 -13.55 50.99
N ASP A 114 -38.86 -12.35 50.43
CA ASP A 114 -39.07 -12.03 49.01
C ASP A 114 -38.54 -10.62 48.59
N ARG A 115 -38.11 -10.55 47.33
CA ARG A 115 -38.18 -9.43 46.35
C ARG A 115 -37.59 -8.06 46.71
N GLY A 116 -36.40 -7.85 46.16
CA GLY A 116 -35.91 -6.55 45.71
C GLY A 116 -34.77 -6.77 44.73
N GLY A 117 -35.10 -7.15 43.49
CA GLY A 117 -34.12 -7.45 42.45
C GLY A 117 -33.17 -6.27 42.27
N SER A 118 -31.94 -6.42 42.76
CA SER A 118 -30.82 -5.58 42.34
C SER A 118 -30.64 -5.87 40.85
N LEU A 119 -31.20 -5.01 40.02
CA LEU A 119 -30.97 -4.99 38.59
C LEU A 119 -29.47 -4.80 38.44
N LEU A 120 -28.75 -5.90 38.24
CA LEU A 120 -27.40 -5.92 37.73
C LEU A 120 -27.48 -5.26 36.36
N THR A 121 -27.41 -3.93 36.33
CA THR A 121 -26.94 -3.19 35.19
C THR A 121 -25.49 -3.63 35.01
N THR A 122 -25.32 -4.76 34.32
CA THR A 122 -24.14 -4.94 33.49
C THR A 122 -24.22 -3.86 32.42
N THR A 123 -23.80 -2.65 32.78
CA THR A 123 -23.12 -1.81 31.82
C THR A 123 -21.95 -2.66 31.34
N ALA A 124 -22.15 -3.34 30.22
CA ALA A 124 -21.07 -3.91 29.44
C ALA A 124 -20.19 -2.73 29.04
N ALA A 125 -19.28 -2.37 29.94
CA ALA A 125 -18.17 -1.51 29.64
C ALA A 125 -17.46 -2.22 28.49
N LYS A 126 -17.69 -1.72 27.27
CA LYS A 126 -16.85 -2.02 26.12
C LYS A 126 -15.45 -1.66 26.58
N SER A 127 -14.70 -2.66 27.01
CA SER A 127 -13.27 -2.56 27.19
C SER A 127 -12.74 -2.24 25.80
N GLU A 128 -12.54 -0.95 25.55
CA GLU A 128 -11.91 -0.43 24.35
C GLU A 128 -10.45 -0.86 24.41
N MET A 129 -10.21 -2.12 24.07
CA MET A 129 -8.88 -2.69 23.97
C MET A 129 -8.19 -1.96 22.82
N LYS A 130 -7.45 -0.90 23.15
CA LYS A 130 -6.68 -0.14 22.17
C LYS A 130 -5.64 -1.07 21.58
N LEU A 131 -5.83 -1.41 20.31
CA LEU A 131 -4.82 -2.12 19.55
C LEU A 131 -3.52 -1.29 19.54
N PRO A 132 -2.36 -1.95 19.48
CA PRO A 132 -1.09 -1.26 19.32
C PRO A 132 -1.12 -0.35 18.08
N PRO A 133 -0.55 0.87 18.16
CA PRO A 133 -0.51 1.78 17.03
C PRO A 133 0.14 1.13 15.80
N ASN A 134 -0.54 1.19 14.66
CA ASN A 134 -0.07 0.61 13.43
C ASN A 134 0.83 1.59 12.65
N PRO A 135 2.14 1.32 12.50
CA PRO A 135 3.07 2.23 11.83
C PRO A 135 2.80 2.36 10.32
N HIS A 136 2.09 1.42 9.72
CA HIS A 136 1.79 1.40 8.29
C HIS A 136 0.56 2.24 7.92
N ARG A 137 -0.24 2.73 8.87
CA ARG A 137 -1.39 3.62 8.60
C ARG A 137 -0.99 5.09 8.30
N GLY A 138 0.27 5.45 8.54
CA GLY A 138 0.80 6.81 8.38
C GLY A 138 1.47 7.10 7.04
N GLN A 139 2.64 7.73 7.09
CA GLN A 139 3.44 8.06 5.91
C GLN A 139 4.02 6.83 5.20
N LEU A 140 4.34 6.95 3.92
CA LEU A 140 5.08 5.92 3.19
C LEU A 140 6.46 5.72 3.84
N LEU A 141 6.73 4.49 4.28
CA LEU A 141 8.01 4.11 4.87
C LEU A 141 8.99 3.63 3.79
N PRO A 142 10.31 3.77 4.00
CA PRO A 142 11.33 3.24 3.08
C PRO A 142 11.19 1.73 2.80
N ALA A 143 10.68 0.97 3.77
CA ALA A 143 10.45 -0.46 3.61
C ALA A 143 9.39 -0.77 2.53
N HIS A 144 8.32 0.03 2.44
CA HIS A 144 7.28 -0.15 1.41
C HIS A 144 7.85 0.08 0.01
N LEU A 145 8.71 1.10 -0.14
CA LEU A 145 9.36 1.40 -1.42
C LEU A 145 10.34 0.30 -1.84
N ARG A 146 11.09 -0.28 -0.90
CA ARG A 146 11.99 -1.41 -1.18
C ARG A 146 11.22 -2.64 -1.62
N GLU A 147 10.12 -2.97 -0.94
CA GLU A 147 9.27 -4.10 -1.33
C GLU A 147 8.55 -3.85 -2.66
N ALA A 148 8.06 -2.63 -2.89
CA ALA A 148 7.48 -2.25 -4.18
C ALA A 148 8.50 -2.40 -5.32
N LEU A 149 9.75 -1.96 -5.12
CA LEU A 149 10.82 -2.13 -6.08
C LEU A 149 11.18 -3.61 -6.31
N ARG A 150 11.16 -4.43 -5.25
CA ARG A 150 11.38 -5.88 -5.35
C ARG A 150 10.27 -6.55 -6.17
N ARG A 151 9.00 -6.20 -5.93
CA ARG A 151 7.85 -6.67 -6.73
C ARG A 151 7.97 -6.24 -8.18
N TYR A 152 8.22 -4.94 -8.41
CA TYR A 152 8.44 -4.38 -9.75
C TYR A 152 9.51 -5.16 -10.54
N LYS A 153 10.66 -5.45 -9.92
CA LYS A 153 11.75 -6.21 -10.56
C LYS A 153 11.39 -7.68 -10.81
N ARG A 154 10.65 -8.32 -9.90
CA ARG A 154 10.24 -9.73 -10.04
C ARG A 154 9.20 -9.91 -11.13
N ASP A 155 8.22 -9.01 -11.16
CA ASP A 155 7.04 -9.17 -12.01
C ASP A 155 7.39 -8.91 -13.50
N GLY A 156 8.50 -8.23 -13.81
CA GLY A 156 8.92 -7.91 -15.18
C GLY A 156 8.00 -6.93 -15.92
N GLU A 157 6.82 -6.67 -15.36
CA GLU A 157 5.84 -5.68 -15.80
C GLU A 157 6.20 -4.29 -15.28
N GLY A 158 7.22 -3.68 -15.89
CA GLY A 158 7.28 -2.23 -15.92
C GLY A 158 6.11 -1.75 -16.77
N GLY A 159 5.11 -1.10 -16.17
CA GLY A 159 3.79 -0.79 -16.75
C GLY A 159 3.80 0.23 -17.91
N GLY A 160 4.81 0.21 -18.76
CA GLY A 160 5.03 1.11 -19.89
C GLY A 160 6.36 1.86 -19.83
N VAL A 161 7.11 1.77 -18.74
CA VAL A 161 8.40 2.44 -18.52
C VAL A 161 9.56 1.43 -18.44
N GLY A 162 10.20 1.18 -19.58
CA GLY A 162 11.63 0.85 -19.62
C GLY A 162 12.08 -0.57 -19.22
N PHE A 163 11.17 -1.51 -18.96
CA PHE A 163 11.54 -2.92 -18.78
C PHE A 163 10.55 -3.86 -19.48
N SER A 164 10.07 -3.50 -20.69
CA SER A 164 9.64 -4.57 -21.61
C SER A 164 10.87 -5.43 -21.85
N GLY A 165 10.83 -6.73 -21.54
CA GLY A 165 11.93 -7.70 -21.60
C GLY A 165 12.57 -7.91 -23.00
N LEU A 166 12.81 -6.85 -23.75
CA LEU A 166 13.49 -6.79 -25.03
C LEU A 166 15.02 -6.70 -24.87
N SER A 167 15.50 -6.31 -23.68
CA SER A 167 16.94 -6.18 -23.37
C SER A 167 17.56 -7.49 -22.84
N MET A 168 16.74 -8.44 -22.39
CA MET A 168 17.18 -9.80 -22.07
C MET A 168 16.46 -10.77 -22.99
N GLY A 169 17.19 -11.35 -23.93
CA GLY A 169 16.68 -12.47 -24.72
C GLY A 169 16.08 -13.55 -23.80
N ASN A 170 14.85 -13.96 -24.12
CA ASN A 170 14.20 -15.18 -23.66
C ASN A 170 13.48 -15.23 -22.28
N LEU A 171 13.13 -14.12 -21.61
CA LEU A 171 12.17 -14.22 -20.50
C LEU A 171 11.00 -13.23 -20.58
N GLY A 172 9.92 -13.74 -21.18
CA GLY A 172 8.57 -13.56 -20.66
C GLY A 172 7.93 -12.19 -20.85
N VAL A 173 7.23 -12.01 -21.97
CA VAL A 173 6.13 -11.05 -22.04
C VAL A 173 4.81 -11.81 -22.09
N ARG A 174 4.01 -11.68 -21.04
CA ARG A 174 2.55 -11.80 -21.11
C ARG A 174 1.96 -10.54 -20.49
N GLY A 175 1.18 -9.79 -21.28
CA GLY A 175 0.49 -8.57 -20.84
C GLY A 175 -0.06 -7.79 -22.04
N SER A 176 -1.24 -7.16 -21.89
CA SER A 176 -2.06 -6.66 -23.02
C SER A 176 -1.76 -5.23 -23.47
N VAL A 177 -0.69 -4.59 -22.97
CA VAL A 177 -0.34 -3.21 -23.33
C VAL A 177 1.11 -3.13 -23.81
N THR A 178 1.45 -3.93 -24.82
CA THR A 178 2.64 -3.68 -25.62
C THR A 178 2.33 -2.56 -26.61
N TRP A 179 2.87 -1.36 -26.37
CA TRP A 179 3.00 -0.39 -27.46
C TRP A 179 4.09 -0.91 -28.39
N ALA A 180 3.68 -1.63 -29.43
CA ALA A 180 4.54 -1.92 -30.56
C ALA A 180 4.91 -0.57 -31.19
N ALA A 181 6.11 -0.07 -30.91
CA ALA A 181 6.73 0.92 -31.77
C ALA A 181 6.93 0.23 -33.12
N GLY A 182 6.01 0.50 -34.06
CA GLY A 182 6.03 -0.09 -35.39
C GLY A 182 7.43 0.00 -35.99
N SER A 183 7.88 -1.11 -36.58
CA SER A 183 9.12 -1.19 -37.34
C SER A 183 9.12 -0.13 -38.44
N VAL A 184 9.70 1.04 -38.16
CA VAL A 184 9.91 2.07 -39.17
C VAL A 184 11.04 1.57 -40.05
N GLY A 185 10.68 1.00 -41.20
CA GLY A 185 11.59 0.54 -42.24
C GLY A 185 12.59 1.64 -42.60
N GLY A 186 13.84 1.42 -42.24
CA GLY A 186 14.95 2.33 -42.51
C GLY A 186 15.18 2.47 -44.00
N ARG A 187 15.06 3.70 -44.51
CA ARG A 187 15.47 4.05 -45.88
C ARG A 187 16.99 3.98 -45.96
N ARG A 188 17.51 3.10 -46.83
CA ARG A 188 18.95 2.91 -47.05
C ARG A 188 19.56 4.20 -47.59
N ILE A 189 20.51 4.76 -46.85
CA ILE A 189 21.22 6.02 -47.16
C ILE A 189 22.54 5.82 -47.91
N PHE A 190 22.80 4.62 -48.43
CA PHE A 190 23.94 4.36 -49.31
C PHE A 190 23.53 3.45 -50.45
N ARG A 191 23.99 3.78 -51.66
CA ARG A 191 23.81 3.03 -52.90
C ARG A 191 25.14 2.37 -53.26
#